data_AF-A0A535WZL6-F1
#
_entry.id   AF-A0A535WZL6-F1
#
_cell.length_a   1.000
_cell.length_b   1.000
_cell.length_c   1.000
_cell.angle_alpha   90.00
_cell.angle_beta   90.00
_cell.angle_gamma   90.00
#
_symmetry.space_group_name_H-M   'P 1'
#
loop_
_entity.id
_entity.type
_entity.pdbx_description
1 polymer ?
#
loop_
_entity_poly.entity_id
_entity_poly.type
_entity_poly.pdbx_seq_one_letter_code
_entity_poly.pdbx_strand_id
1 'polypeptide(L)' 'MTPAEARDAFTRLLQTPEPELDLAEAALLIAAEEYPALRPSLYLEQIARMGSELRRRIRSEVEPRRVVETANVYL' A
#
# COMPACT_ATOMS: atom_id res chain seq x y z
N MET A 1 -7.28 11.58 -11.78
CA MET A 1 -5.87 11.94 -11.97
C MET A 1 -5.53 11.57 -13.40
N THR A 2 -4.85 12.43 -14.15
CA THR A 2 -4.37 12.10 -15.49
C THR A 2 -3.11 11.23 -15.41
N PRO A 3 -2.74 10.48 -16.47
CA PRO A 3 -1.50 9.71 -16.46
C PRO A 3 -0.25 10.58 -16.21
N ALA A 4 -0.22 11.80 -16.76
CA ALA A 4 0.88 12.75 -16.52
C ALA A 4 0.93 13.19 -15.05
N GLU A 5 -0.22 13.50 -14.44
CA GLU A 5 -0.28 13.84 -13.01
C GLU A 5 0.20 12.69 -12.11
N ALA A 6 -0.14 11.44 -12.47
CA ALA A 6 0.30 10.24 -11.77
C ALA A 6 1.81 10.05 -11.86
N ARG A 7 2.37 10.18 -13.07
CA ARG A 7 3.82 10.11 -13.31
C ARG A 7 4.58 11.20 -12.55
N ASP A 8 4.07 12.43 -12.53
CA ASP A 8 4.68 13.55 -11.81
C ASP A 8 4.65 13.32 -10.30
N ALA A 9 3.52 12.82 -9.77
CA ALA A 9 3.40 12.47 -8.36
C ALA A 9 4.37 11.34 -7.98
N PHE A 10 4.47 10.30 -8.80
CA PHE A 10 5.41 9.20 -8.59
C PHE A 10 6.87 9.68 -8.60
N THR A 11 7.23 10.53 -9.57
CA THR A 11 8.57 11.11 -9.67
C THR A 11 8.95 11.92 -8.43
N ARG A 12 8.00 12.68 -7.86
CA ARG A 12 8.19 13.39 -6.59
C ARG A 12 8.40 12.43 -5.43
N LEU A 13 7.57 11.38 -5.34
CA LEU A 13 7.67 10.36 -4.30
C LEU A 13 9.04 9.65 -4.32
N LEU A 14 9.61 9.41 -5.50
CA LEU A 14 10.96 8.83 -5.64
C LEU A 14 12.10 9.73 -5.14
N GLN A 15 11.85 11.02 -4.85
CA GLN A 15 12.85 11.88 -4.22
C GLN A 15 12.91 11.68 -2.70
N THR A 16 11.95 10.96 -2.11
CA THR A 16 11.95 10.59 -0.70
C THR A 16 13.03 9.53 -0.43
N PRO A 17 13.78 9.61 0.69
CA PRO A 17 14.71 8.54 1.08
C PRO A 17 14.02 7.18 1.20
N GLU A 18 14.72 6.10 0.83
CA GLU A 18 14.16 4.73 0.82
C GLU A 18 13.44 4.32 2.11
N PRO A 19 13.95 4.60 3.33
CA PRO A 19 13.24 4.23 4.57
C PRO A 19 11.90 4.94 4.79
N GLU A 20 11.67 6.06 4.10
CA GLU A 20 10.47 6.89 4.20
C GLU A 20 9.55 6.72 2.99
N LEU A 21 9.96 5.93 1.99
CA LEU A 21 9.21 5.71 0.76
C LEU A 21 7.96 4.85 1.02
N ASP A 22 6.77 5.41 0.83
CA ASP A 22 5.54 4.64 0.87
C ASP A 22 5.36 3.79 -0.41
N LEU A 23 5.64 2.50 -0.28
CA LEU A 23 5.52 1.54 -1.39
C LEU A 23 4.08 1.35 -1.86
N ALA A 24 3.08 1.51 -1.00
CA ALA A 24 1.69 1.37 -1.39
C ALA A 24 1.26 2.57 -2.25
N GLU A 25 1.68 3.78 -1.89
CA GLU A 25 1.45 4.98 -2.69
C GLU A 25 2.15 4.87 -4.05
N ALA A 26 3.42 4.46 -4.05
CA ALA A 26 4.19 4.24 -5.27
C ALA A 26 3.48 3.27 -6.24
N ALA A 27 3.03 2.11 -5.75
CA ALA A 27 2.34 1.12 -6.56
C ALA A 27 1.02 1.65 -7.15
N LEU A 28 0.26 2.43 -6.38
CA LEU A 28 -1.00 3.00 -6.82
C LEU A 28 -0.82 4.14 -7.83
N LEU A 29 0.25 4.94 -7.71
CA LEU A 29 0.59 5.96 -8.69
C LEU A 29 1.01 5.34 -10.03
N ILE A 30 1.79 4.26 -10.01
CA ILE A 30 2.11 3.48 -11.22
C ILE A 30 0.81 2.96 -11.87
N ALA A 31 -0.09 2.38 -11.07
CA ALA A 31 -1.37 1.89 -11.60
C ALA A 31 -2.26 3.00 -12.14
N ALA A 32 -2.25 4.20 -11.55
CA ALA A 32 -3.08 5.33 -11.98
C ALA A 32 -2.73 5.85 -13.39
N GLU A 33 -1.52 5.56 -13.90
CA GLU A 33 -1.15 5.85 -15.28
C GLU A 33 -1.98 5.05 -16.29
N GLU A 34 -2.18 3.76 -16.02
CA GLU A 34 -2.97 2.86 -16.87
C GLU A 34 -4.48 2.93 -16.55
N TYR A 35 -4.83 3.29 -15.32
CA TYR A 35 -6.20 3.34 -14.83
C TYR A 35 -6.56 4.75 -14.32
N PRO A 36 -6.91 5.72 -15.19
CA PRO A 36 -7.18 7.11 -14.78
C PRO A 36 -8.35 7.29 -13.80
N ALA A 37 -9.27 6.32 -13.75
CA ALA A 37 -10.39 6.29 -12.82
C ALA A 37 -10.02 5.77 -11.42
N LEU A 38 -8.83 5.19 -11.26
CA LEU A 38 -8.29 4.76 -9.97
C LEU A 38 -8.20 5.98 -9.04
N ARG A 39 -8.60 5.78 -7.78
CA ARG A 39 -8.48 6.80 -6.73
C ARG A 39 -7.47 6.32 -5.69
N PRO A 40 -6.17 6.66 -5.82
CA PRO A 40 -5.13 6.15 -4.92
C PRO A 40 -5.47 6.31 -3.43
N SER A 41 -6.01 7.45 -3.02
CA SER A 41 -6.40 7.70 -1.63
C SER A 41 -7.36 6.66 -1.05
N LEU A 42 -8.36 6.21 -1.81
CA LEU A 42 -9.32 5.20 -1.34
C LEU A 42 -8.64 3.83 -1.12
N TYR A 43 -7.70 3.47 -1.99
CA TYR A 43 -6.96 2.21 -1.86
C TYR A 43 -5.92 2.29 -0.75
N LEU A 44 -5.27 3.43 -0.55
CA LEU A 44 -4.39 3.66 0.60
C LEU A 44 -5.13 3.51 1.92
N GLU A 45 -6.31 4.12 2.05
CA GLU A 45 -7.17 3.97 3.23
C GLU A 45 -7.56 2.50 3.45
N GLN A 46 -7.91 1.78 2.38
CA GLN A 46 -8.23 0.37 2.44
C GLN A 46 -7.03 -0.48 2.89
N ILE A 47 -5.85 -0.27 2.33
CA ILE A 47 -4.61 -0.98 2.69
C ILE A 47 -4.26 -0.70 4.16
N ALA A 48 -4.34 0.55 4.60
CA ALA A 48 -4.09 0.93 5.99
C ALA A 48 -5.07 0.25 6.96
N ARG A 49 -6.36 0.22 6.60
CA ARG A 49 -7.39 -0.51 7.36
C ARG A 49 -7.07 -2.00 7.42
N MET A 50 -6.72 -2.61 6.30
CA MET A 50 -6.35 -4.02 6.24
C MET A 50 -5.16 -4.33 7.13
N GLY A 51 -4.12 -3.50 7.11
CA GLY A 51 -2.97 -3.64 7.99
C GLY A 51 -3.33 -3.51 9.48
N SER A 52 -4.26 -2.61 9.84
CA SER A 52 -4.75 -2.46 11.21
C SER A 52 -5.54 -3.68 11.68
N GLU A 53 -6.44 -4.20 10.83
CA GLU A 53 -7.22 -5.42 11.10
C GLU A 53 -6.29 -6.63 11.26
N LEU A 54 -5.33 -6.80 10.36
CA LEU A 54 -4.37 -7.90 10.40
C LEU A 54 -3.47 -7.82 11.64
N ARG A 55 -2.98 -6.63 12.01
CA ARG A 55 -2.23 -6.42 13.26
C ARG A 55 -3.03 -6.86 14.49
N ARG A 56 -4.33 -6.58 14.56
CA ARG A 56 -5.20 -7.02 15.66
C ARG A 56 -5.35 -8.54 15.71
N ARG A 57 -5.39 -9.21 14.55
CA ARG A 57 -5.51 -10.67 14.44
C ARG A 57 -4.21 -11.39 14.84
N ILE A 58 -3.07 -10.90 14.36
CA ILE A 58 -1.74 -11.42 14.71
C ILE A 58 -1.45 -11.20 16.21
N ARG A 59 -1.91 -10.08 16.78
CA ARG A 59 -1.68 -9.70 18.19
C ARG A 59 -0.19 -9.73 18.52
N SER A 60 0.22 -10.64 19.42
CA SER A 60 1.56 -10.81 19.95
C SER A 60 2.15 -12.15 19.52
N GLU A 61 1.61 -12.76 18.46
CA GLU A 61 2.18 -13.96 17.88
C GLU A 61 3.60 -13.67 17.37
N VAL A 62 4.55 -14.48 17.83
CA VAL A 62 5.98 -14.33 17.52
C VAL A 62 6.50 -15.48 16.65
N GLU A 63 5.74 -16.57 16.50
CA GLU A 63 6.07 -17.66 15.58
C GLU A 63 5.83 -17.18 14.13
N PRO A 64 6.89 -16.99 13.31
CA PRO A 64 6.74 -16.38 11.98
C PRO A 64 5.78 -17.17 11.07
N ARG A 65 5.75 -18.50 11.22
CA ARG A 65 4.85 -19.37 10.47
C ARG A 65 3.38 -19.08 10.79
N ARG A 66 3.04 -18.87 12.07
CA ARG A 66 1.68 -18.53 12.51
C ARG A 66 1.25 -17.14 12.05
N VAL A 67 2.19 -16.19 12.00
CA VAL A 67 1.96 -14.86 11.42
C VAL A 67 1.56 -14.98 9.95
N VAL A 68 2.31 -15.75 9.15
CA VAL A 68 2.01 -15.98 7.73
C VAL A 68 0.68 -16.72 7.55
N GLU A 69 0.42 -17.78 8.33
CA GLU A 69 -0.88 -18.49 8.30
C GLU A 69 -2.05 -17.56 8.58
N THR A 70 -1.93 -16.70 9.58
CA THR A 70 -2.97 -15.73 9.96
C THR A 70 -3.20 -14.70 8.85
N ALA A 71 -2.12 -14.23 8.21
CA ALA A 71 -2.21 -13.31 7.07
C ALA A 71 -2.88 -13.96 5.86
N ASN A 72 -2.51 -15.20 5.52
CA ASN A 72 -3.09 -15.93 4.38
C ASN A 72 -4.58 -16.25 4.56
N VAL A 73 -5.07 -16.41 5.79
CA VAL A 73 -6.50 -16.61 6.06
C VAL A 73 -7.29 -15.29 5.94
N TYR A 74 -6.61 -14.14 6.07
CA TYR A 74 -7.25 -12.83 6.00
C TYR A 74 -7.35 -12.28 4.58
N LEU A 75 -6.31 -12.48 3.77
CA LEU A 75 -6.17 -11.99 2.39
C LEU A 75 -6.92 -12.89 1.40
#